data_AF-A0A8C7VDP2-F1
#
_entry.id   AF-A0A8C7VDP2-F1
#
_cell.length_a   1.000
_cell.length_b   1.000
_cell.length_c   1.000
_cell.angle_alpha   90.00
_cell.angle_beta   90.00
_cell.angle_gamma   90.00
#
_symmetry.space_group_name_H-M   'P 1'
#
loop_
_entity.id
_entity.type
_entity.pdbx_description
1 polymer ?
#
loop_
_entity_poly.entity_id
_entity_poly.type
_entity_poly.pdbx_seq_one_letter_code
_entity_poly.pdbx_strand_id
1 'polypeptide(L)'
;MEIEEDIYANVEEISVKDCDDLAAGYETLHQSPQAGTRLKHGNQNCQPYKLATVSLGLLCLLLLSTVIGLSVLYDDDYNQLSRTQYLLTANHTTELQTSYENLTKEKEQLERERDQLQISYKSLTKERDQSQTHYNTITRERDQLQRKILEQEKKISEELGCCPDGWRRFGSSCYYLSTESKTWTESRADCTRGGADLVIINSREEQVFLNKMEKDVHFWIGLTQRWKGSGNGWMEQHHQQRSGEEESQIMLMGRRIVWFSTGSLICLGTGK
;
A
#
# COMPACT_ATOMS: atom_id res chain seq x y z
N MET A 1 19.47 -8.15 31.71
CA MET A 1 20.15 -9.38 31.26
C MET A 1 21.15 -8.91 30.24
N GLU A 2 22.43 -9.06 30.59
CA GLU A 2 23.52 -8.20 30.18
C GLU A 2 23.77 -8.10 28.67
N ILE A 3 24.16 -6.89 28.28
CA ILE A 3 24.94 -6.53 27.10
C ILE A 3 26.39 -6.59 27.57
N GLU A 4 27.26 -7.35 26.89
CA GLU A 4 28.72 -7.23 27.02
C GLU A 4 29.29 -6.72 25.69
N GLU A 5 29.58 -5.42 25.66
CA GLU A 5 30.61 -4.80 24.82
C GLU A 5 31.88 -4.71 25.68
N ASP A 6 33.01 -5.16 25.13
CA ASP A 6 34.36 -5.12 25.69
C ASP A 6 35.26 -4.97 24.45
N ILE A 7 36.15 -3.99 24.24
CA ILE A 7 37.08 -3.29 25.12
C ILE A 7 37.48 -1.96 24.44
N TYR A 8 37.31 -0.84 25.12
CA TYR A 8 38.18 0.34 24.97
C TYR A 8 38.30 1.01 26.34
N ALA A 9 39.50 1.01 26.91
CA ALA A 9 39.81 1.82 28.07
C ALA A 9 41.21 2.42 27.90
N ASN A 10 41.22 3.75 27.99
CA ASN A 10 42.32 4.67 27.84
C ASN A 10 43.33 4.54 29.00
N VAL A 11 44.61 4.86 28.73
CA VAL A 11 45.55 5.32 29.77
C VAL A 11 45.87 6.79 29.50
N GLU A 12 45.97 7.48 30.63
CA GLU A 12 45.91 8.90 30.87
C GLU A 12 47.02 9.77 30.25
N GLU A 13 46.59 11.00 30.05
CA GLU A 13 47.34 12.24 29.96
C GLU A 13 48.34 12.41 31.13
N ILE A 14 49.60 12.72 30.82
CA ILE A 14 50.49 13.43 31.75
C ILE A 14 50.90 14.74 31.09
N SER A 15 50.37 15.82 31.67
CA SER A 15 50.73 17.21 31.39
C SER A 15 52.10 17.56 31.97
N VAL A 16 52.83 18.40 31.25
CA VAL A 16 54.05 19.09 31.67
C VAL A 16 53.74 20.18 32.71
N LYS A 17 54.50 20.23 33.81
CA LYS A 17 54.76 21.35 34.75
C LYS A 17 55.79 20.82 35.77
N ASP A 18 56.90 21.44 36.16
CA ASP A 18 57.54 22.73 35.90
C ASP A 18 59.06 22.52 36.13
N CYS A 19 59.90 23.34 35.50
CA CYS A 19 61.31 23.48 35.85
C CYS A 19 61.44 24.20 37.21
N ASP A 20 62.45 23.84 38.01
CA ASP A 20 63.29 24.83 38.71
C ASP A 20 64.59 24.21 39.26
N ASP A 21 65.68 24.94 39.04
CA ASP A 21 66.91 25.09 39.82
C ASP A 21 67.78 23.88 40.21
N LEU A 22 68.97 23.78 39.60
CA LEU A 22 70.23 23.90 40.36
C LEU A 22 71.44 24.16 39.44
N ALA A 23 71.82 25.44 39.34
CA ALA A 23 73.19 25.82 39.05
C ALA A 23 73.99 25.83 40.37
N ALA A 24 75.04 25.00 40.47
CA ALA A 24 76.22 25.18 41.31
C ALA A 24 77.13 23.96 41.02
N GLY A 25 78.37 24.07 40.55
CA GLY A 25 79.41 25.00 40.96
C GLY A 25 80.53 24.15 41.55
N TYR A 26 81.62 23.92 40.82
CA TYR A 26 82.94 23.82 41.44
C TYR A 26 84.04 24.12 40.42
N GLU A 27 84.89 25.07 40.81
CA GLU A 27 86.09 25.52 40.16
C GLU A 27 87.30 24.89 40.89
N THR A 28 88.46 24.88 40.23
CA THR A 28 89.85 24.83 40.80
C THR A 28 90.36 23.50 41.42
N LEU A 29 91.63 23.07 41.35
CA LEU A 29 92.93 23.58 40.84
C LEU A 29 94.01 22.45 40.85
N HIS A 30 95.03 22.63 40.00
CA HIS A 30 96.47 22.25 40.14
C HIS A 30 96.94 20.78 40.30
N GLN A 31 97.86 20.33 39.43
CA GLN A 31 99.33 20.42 39.67
C GLN A 31 100.15 20.02 38.41
N SER A 32 101.23 20.78 38.13
CA SER A 32 102.38 20.40 37.27
C SER A 32 103.52 19.86 38.18
N PRO A 33 104.55 19.13 37.70
CA PRO A 33 105.74 19.77 37.13
C PRO A 33 106.47 18.99 36.00
N GLN A 34 107.42 19.70 35.40
CA GLN A 34 108.21 19.44 34.19
C GLN A 34 109.31 18.36 34.30
N ALA A 35 109.72 17.81 33.14
CA ALA A 35 111.12 17.41 32.88
C ALA A 35 111.47 17.56 31.39
N GLY A 36 112.61 18.22 31.10
CA GLY A 36 113.14 18.45 29.76
C GLY A 36 113.59 17.17 29.05
N THR A 37 113.78 17.19 27.74
CA THR A 37 115.07 17.60 27.16
C THR A 37 114.95 17.98 25.68
N ARG A 38 115.85 18.89 25.31
CA ARG A 38 116.03 19.57 24.03
C ARG A 38 116.77 18.67 23.03
N LEU A 39 116.28 18.56 21.79
CA LEU A 39 117.14 18.36 20.61
C LEU A 39 116.71 19.30 19.47
N LYS A 40 117.69 20.08 19.00
CA LYS A 40 117.62 21.00 17.87
C LYS A 40 117.72 20.22 16.55
N HIS A 41 116.99 20.64 15.53
CA HIS A 41 117.48 21.21 14.26
C HIS A 41 116.47 20.98 13.14
N GLY A 42 116.33 21.96 12.24
CA GLY A 42 115.76 21.74 10.92
C GLY A 42 114.87 22.87 10.44
N ASN A 43 115.50 23.95 9.97
CA ASN A 43 114.88 24.92 9.08
C ASN A 43 114.18 24.20 7.91
N GLN A 44 112.88 24.44 7.72
CA GLN A 44 112.24 24.43 6.39
C GLN A 44 110.81 25.01 6.45
N ASN A 45 110.58 25.92 5.51
CA ASN A 45 109.33 26.62 5.25
C ASN A 45 108.15 25.66 5.04
N CYS A 46 107.03 25.86 5.74
CA CYS A 46 105.76 25.20 5.43
C CYS A 46 104.59 26.15 5.75
N GLN A 47 104.00 26.75 4.71
CA GLN A 47 102.64 27.31 4.75
C GLN A 47 101.66 26.35 4.05
N PRO A 48 101.11 25.32 4.73
CA PRO A 48 99.93 24.60 4.25
C PRO A 48 98.62 25.07 4.91
N TYR A 49 98.66 25.91 5.96
CA TYR A 49 97.49 26.28 6.75
C TYR A 49 96.62 27.41 6.15
N LYS A 50 97.16 28.24 5.24
CA LYS A 50 96.38 29.32 4.61
C LYS A 50 95.46 28.83 3.50
N LEU A 51 95.85 27.81 2.74
CA LEU A 51 95.00 27.20 1.72
C LEU A 51 93.90 26.36 2.37
N ALA A 52 94.22 25.66 3.46
CA ALA A 52 93.30 24.84 4.24
C ALA A 52 92.20 25.65 4.96
N THR A 53 92.48 26.89 5.38
CA THR A 53 91.49 27.76 6.02
C THR A 53 90.52 28.38 5.02
N VAL A 54 91.00 28.75 3.83
CA VAL A 54 90.14 29.24 2.73
C VAL A 54 89.25 28.13 2.21
N SER A 55 89.77 26.91 2.03
CA SER A 55 88.98 25.77 1.59
C SER A 55 87.98 25.32 2.66
N LEU A 56 88.34 25.30 3.93
CA LEU A 56 87.40 24.99 5.03
C LEU A 56 86.29 26.05 5.14
N GLY A 57 86.63 27.33 5.00
CA GLY A 57 85.64 28.42 4.99
C GLY A 57 84.66 28.29 3.83
N LEU A 58 85.15 28.00 2.62
CA LEU A 58 84.31 27.69 1.45
C LEU A 58 83.42 26.47 1.68
N LEU A 59 83.96 25.42 2.28
CA LEU A 59 83.22 24.19 2.57
C LEU A 59 82.12 24.45 3.60
N CYS A 60 82.42 25.22 4.66
CA CYS A 60 81.42 25.67 5.63
C CYS A 60 80.33 26.54 4.99
N LEU A 61 80.67 27.47 4.10
CA LEU A 61 79.69 28.31 3.41
C LEU A 61 78.78 27.50 2.49
N LEU A 62 79.34 26.52 1.77
CA LEU A 62 78.56 25.61 0.94
C LEU A 62 77.61 24.78 1.82
N LEU A 63 78.10 24.20 2.91
CA LEU A 63 77.27 23.44 3.85
C LEU A 63 76.15 24.30 4.47
N LEU A 64 76.47 25.54 4.88
CA LEU A 64 75.47 26.46 5.40
C LEU A 64 74.42 26.80 4.35
N SER A 65 74.83 27.06 3.09
CA SER A 65 73.90 27.34 2.01
C SER A 65 72.98 26.15 1.71
N THR A 66 73.51 24.93 1.76
CA THR A 66 72.70 23.71 1.56
C THR A 66 71.74 23.46 2.71
N VAL A 67 72.17 23.70 3.96
CA VAL A 67 71.30 23.52 5.13
C VAL A 67 70.19 24.54 5.12
N ILE A 68 70.49 25.83 4.86
CA ILE A 68 69.48 26.88 4.77
C ILE A 68 68.49 26.58 3.63
N GLY A 69 68.99 26.18 2.46
CA GLY A 69 68.15 25.78 1.33
C GLY A 69 67.24 24.60 1.66
N LEU A 70 67.77 23.56 2.32
CA LEU A 70 66.99 22.42 2.81
C LEU A 70 65.95 22.84 3.85
N SER A 71 66.28 23.73 4.78
CA SER A 71 65.35 24.22 5.79
C SER A 71 64.18 24.98 5.17
N VAL A 72 64.43 25.86 4.19
CA VAL A 72 63.37 26.61 3.49
C VAL A 72 62.49 25.69 2.64
N LEU A 73 63.10 24.76 1.91
CA LEU A 73 62.35 23.79 1.09
C LEU A 73 61.48 22.87 1.94
N TYR A 74 61.98 22.44 3.11
CA TYR A 74 61.23 21.60 4.02
C TYR A 74 60.07 22.35 4.68
N ASP A 75 60.24 23.63 5.02
CA ASP A 75 59.19 24.46 5.62
C ASP A 75 58.04 24.76 4.63
N ASP A 76 58.36 25.00 3.36
CA ASP A 76 57.35 25.20 2.29
C ASP A 76 56.53 23.93 2.01
N ASP A 77 57.20 22.78 1.86
CA ASP A 77 56.57 21.48 1.61
C ASP A 77 55.70 21.04 2.81
N TYR A 78 56.19 21.24 4.04
CA TYR A 78 55.43 20.97 5.26
C TYR A 78 54.19 21.87 5.39
N ASN A 79 54.31 23.17 5.14
CA ASN A 79 53.17 24.08 5.17
C ASN A 79 52.15 23.76 4.06
N GLN A 80 52.59 23.36 2.87
CA GLN A 80 51.71 22.95 1.79
C GLN A 80 50.93 21.69 2.17
N LEU A 81 51.60 20.67 2.71
CA LEU A 81 50.98 19.42 3.16
C LEU A 81 49.99 19.65 4.32
N SER A 82 50.34 20.53 5.27
CA SER A 82 49.45 20.91 6.37
C SER A 82 48.16 21.57 5.88
N ARG A 83 48.26 22.49 4.89
CA ARG A 83 47.09 23.13 4.27
C ARG A 83 46.22 22.16 3.50
N THR A 84 46.81 21.26 2.70
CA THR A 84 46.04 20.29 1.91
C THR A 84 45.31 19.30 2.81
N GLN A 85 45.95 18.85 3.90
CA GLN A 85 45.30 17.99 4.88
C GLN A 85 44.16 18.69 5.61
N TYR A 86 44.35 19.95 6.03
CA TYR A 86 43.28 20.74 6.65
C TYR A 86 42.09 20.95 5.70
N LEU A 87 42.34 21.31 4.42
CA LEU A 87 41.30 21.48 3.41
C LEU A 87 40.56 20.18 3.11
N LEU A 88 41.27 19.06 3.03
CA LEU A 88 40.67 17.75 2.80
C LEU A 88 39.77 17.33 3.98
N THR A 89 40.24 17.51 5.21
CA THR A 89 39.44 17.24 6.42
C THR A 89 38.24 18.19 6.53
N ALA A 90 38.41 19.48 6.24
CA ALA A 90 37.32 20.44 6.21
C ALA A 90 36.26 20.06 5.16
N ASN A 91 36.67 19.68 3.94
CA ASN A 91 35.74 19.26 2.91
C ASN A 91 34.95 18.02 3.33
N HIS A 92 35.64 16.97 3.78
CA HIS A 92 34.98 15.74 4.23
C HIS A 92 34.04 15.96 5.43
N THR A 93 34.43 16.81 6.39
CA THR A 93 33.55 17.13 7.53
C THR A 93 32.31 17.89 7.08
N THR A 94 32.43 18.84 6.13
CA THR A 94 31.26 19.55 5.58
C THR A 94 30.34 18.65 4.76
N GLU A 95 30.90 17.74 3.95
CA GLU A 95 30.12 16.75 3.18
C GLU A 95 29.36 15.81 4.11
N LEU A 96 30.05 15.26 5.12
CA LEU A 96 29.46 14.37 6.11
C LEU A 96 28.37 15.07 6.92
N GLN A 97 28.60 16.32 7.32
CA GLN A 97 27.63 17.12 8.07
C GLN A 97 26.38 17.42 7.23
N THR A 98 26.55 17.79 5.96
CA THR A 98 25.43 17.99 5.03
C THR A 98 24.62 16.70 4.84
N SER A 99 25.30 15.57 4.68
CA SER A 99 24.65 14.26 4.56
C SER A 99 23.86 13.91 5.82
N TYR A 100 24.43 14.12 7.00
CA TYR A 100 23.77 13.88 8.28
C TYR A 100 22.53 14.76 8.47
N GLU A 101 22.61 16.06 8.14
CA GLU A 101 21.48 16.98 8.23
C GLU A 101 20.34 16.58 7.28
N ASN A 102 20.67 16.16 6.06
CA ASN A 102 19.68 15.68 5.10
C ASN A 102 18.99 14.40 5.58
N LEU A 103 19.77 13.44 6.09
CA LEU A 103 19.23 12.19 6.64
C LEU A 103 18.34 12.44 7.86
N THR A 104 18.70 13.43 8.69
CA THR A 104 17.88 13.85 9.84
C THR A 104 16.54 14.40 9.39
N LYS A 105 16.51 15.26 8.36
CA LYS A 105 15.26 15.79 7.79
C LYS A 105 14.39 14.69 7.19
N GLU A 106 14.99 13.74 6.48
CA GLU A 106 14.27 12.60 5.90
C GLU A 106 13.67 11.71 7.00
N LYS A 107 14.42 11.44 8.07
CA LYS A 107 13.92 10.71 9.24
C LYS A 107 12.73 11.41 9.89
N GLU A 108 12.80 12.72 10.12
CA GLU A 108 11.70 13.52 10.69
C GLU A 108 10.47 13.55 9.77
N GLN A 109 10.68 13.55 8.45
CA GLN A 109 9.59 13.43 7.49
C GLN A 109 8.92 12.06 7.60
N LEU A 110 9.69 10.97 7.59
CA LEU A 110 9.17 9.61 7.71
C LEU A 110 8.43 9.39 9.03
N GLU A 111 8.91 9.99 10.13
CA GLU A 111 8.22 9.95 11.43
C GLU A 111 6.86 10.65 11.37
N ARG A 112 6.75 11.80 10.69
CA ARG A 112 5.47 12.49 10.48
C ARG A 112 4.51 11.67 9.61
N GLU A 113 5.00 11.07 8.54
CA GLU A 113 4.19 10.22 7.66
C GLU A 113 3.68 8.98 8.40
N ARG A 114 4.55 8.33 9.20
CA ARG A 114 4.16 7.22 10.08
C ARG A 114 3.03 7.62 11.03
N ASP A 115 3.14 8.76 11.69
CA ASP A 115 2.15 9.21 12.67
C ASP A 115 0.81 9.56 12.00
N GLN A 116 0.86 10.20 10.82
CA GLN A 116 -0.34 10.46 10.01
C GLN A 116 -1.01 9.15 9.56
N LEU A 117 -0.22 8.19 9.06
CA LEU A 117 -0.72 6.87 8.67
C LEU A 117 -1.33 6.14 9.85
N GLN A 118 -0.75 6.25 11.04
CA GLN A 118 -1.28 5.63 12.25
C GLN A 118 -2.63 6.23 12.67
N ILE A 119 -2.80 7.55 12.53
CA ILE A 119 -4.09 8.22 12.78
C ILE A 119 -5.14 7.73 11.77
N SER A 120 -4.78 7.71 10.48
CA SER A 120 -5.65 7.23 9.40
C SER A 120 -6.08 5.78 9.63
N TYR A 121 -5.15 4.89 9.98
CA TYR A 121 -5.41 3.49 10.29
C TYR A 121 -6.38 3.31 11.47
N LYS A 122 -6.22 4.10 12.54
CA LYS A 122 -7.15 4.08 13.68
C LYS A 122 -8.56 4.53 13.28
N SER A 123 -8.67 5.57 12.46
CA SER A 123 -9.97 6.04 11.95
C SER A 123 -10.66 4.99 11.11
N LEU A 124 -9.94 4.41 10.14
CA LEU A 124 -10.45 3.35 9.26
C LEU A 124 -10.85 2.10 10.04
N THR A 125 -10.12 1.76 11.11
CA THR A 125 -10.48 0.65 11.98
C THR A 125 -11.83 0.90 12.67
N LYS A 126 -12.07 2.12 13.15
CA LYS A 126 -13.35 2.50 13.75
C LYS A 126 -14.50 2.42 12.75
N GLU A 127 -14.30 2.92 11.53
CA GLU A 127 -15.30 2.83 10.46
C GLU A 127 -15.62 1.39 10.08
N ARG A 128 -14.59 0.54 9.98
CA ARG A 128 -14.75 -0.90 9.74
C ARG A 128 -15.57 -1.56 10.84
N ASP A 129 -15.29 -1.29 12.12
CA ASP A 129 -16.03 -1.87 13.23
C ASP A 129 -17.49 -1.38 13.29
N GLN A 130 -17.73 -0.11 12.98
CA GLN A 130 -19.07 0.46 12.85
C GLN A 130 -19.85 -0.21 11.71
N SER A 131 -19.24 -0.34 10.54
CA SER A 131 -19.85 -1.00 9.38
C SER A 131 -20.17 -2.47 9.67
N GLN A 132 -19.23 -3.18 10.32
CA GLN A 132 -19.44 -4.58 10.72
C GLN A 132 -20.62 -4.71 11.71
N THR A 133 -20.74 -3.79 12.65
CA THR A 133 -21.86 -3.78 13.61
C THR A 133 -23.19 -3.56 12.90
N HIS A 134 -23.24 -2.63 11.95
CA HIS A 134 -24.42 -2.36 11.15
C HIS A 134 -24.83 -3.59 10.30
N TYR A 135 -23.86 -4.22 9.62
CA TYR A 135 -24.09 -5.43 8.85
C TYR A 135 -24.65 -6.59 9.70
N ASN A 136 -24.07 -6.79 10.89
CA ASN A 136 -24.54 -7.82 11.83
C ASN A 136 -25.96 -7.53 12.33
N THR A 137 -26.36 -6.26 12.42
CA THR A 137 -27.72 -5.87 12.82
C THR A 137 -28.71 -6.17 11.71
N ILE A 138 -28.43 -5.72 10.48
CA ILE A 138 -29.28 -5.98 9.31
C ILE A 138 -29.40 -7.48 9.04
N THR A 139 -28.32 -8.26 9.25
CA THR A 139 -28.36 -9.72 9.09
C THR A 139 -29.35 -10.35 10.06
N ARG A 140 -29.37 -9.91 11.33
CA ARG A 140 -30.36 -10.38 12.31
C ARG A 140 -31.79 -9.98 11.95
N GLU A 141 -31.99 -8.75 11.49
CA GLU A 141 -33.31 -8.27 11.05
C GLU A 141 -33.82 -9.08 9.85
N ARG A 142 -32.95 -9.33 8.86
CA ARG A 142 -33.24 -10.21 7.72
C ARG A 142 -33.68 -11.59 8.20
N ASP A 143 -32.90 -12.23 9.07
CA ASP A 143 -33.21 -13.58 9.55
C ASP A 143 -34.53 -13.62 10.34
N GLN A 144 -34.81 -12.56 11.12
CA GLN A 144 -36.07 -12.42 11.83
C GLN A 144 -37.26 -12.26 10.88
N LEU A 145 -37.14 -11.39 9.88
CA LEU A 145 -38.18 -11.19 8.87
C LEU A 145 -38.42 -12.46 8.06
N GLN A 146 -37.34 -13.17 7.69
CA GLN A 146 -37.44 -14.41 6.94
C GLN A 146 -38.16 -15.50 7.73
N ARG A 147 -37.94 -15.60 9.04
CA ARG A 147 -38.74 -16.48 9.91
C ARG A 147 -40.21 -16.07 9.97
N LYS A 148 -40.50 -14.76 10.03
CA LYS A 148 -41.88 -14.27 10.05
C LYS A 148 -42.60 -14.56 8.74
N ILE A 149 -41.94 -14.38 7.59
CA ILE A 149 -42.48 -14.72 6.26
C ILE A 149 -42.78 -16.21 6.20
N LEU A 150 -41.84 -17.08 6.60
CA LEU A 150 -42.06 -18.52 6.60
C LEU A 150 -43.24 -18.95 7.47
N GLU A 151 -43.37 -18.36 8.65
CA GLU A 151 -44.50 -18.61 9.56
C GLU A 151 -45.83 -18.12 8.96
N GLN A 152 -45.83 -16.97 8.29
CA GLN A 152 -47.02 -16.46 7.59
C GLN A 152 -47.40 -17.34 6.41
N GLU A 153 -46.43 -17.79 5.60
CA GLU A 153 -46.66 -18.72 4.49
C GLU A 153 -47.28 -20.02 4.97
N LYS A 154 -46.79 -20.56 6.10
CA LYS A 154 -47.36 -21.76 6.72
C LYS A 154 -48.82 -21.56 7.12
N LYS A 155 -49.14 -20.46 7.82
CA LYS A 155 -50.52 -20.14 8.22
C LYS A 155 -51.45 -19.97 7.03
N ILE A 156 -51.00 -19.27 5.99
CA ILE A 156 -51.76 -19.13 4.74
C ILE A 156 -52.01 -20.50 4.13
N SER A 157 -51.01 -21.39 4.10
CA SER A 157 -51.18 -22.75 3.58
C SER A 157 -52.19 -23.58 4.38
N GLU A 158 -52.28 -23.38 5.70
CA GLU A 158 -53.24 -24.06 6.57
C GLU A 158 -54.67 -23.53 6.37
N GLU A 159 -54.83 -22.23 6.11
CA GLU A 159 -56.13 -21.56 5.94
C GLU A 159 -56.73 -21.75 4.53
N LEU A 160 -55.91 -21.85 3.48
CA LEU A 160 -56.37 -21.85 2.08
C LEU A 160 -56.79 -23.22 1.51
N GLY A 161 -56.79 -24.28 2.32
CA GLY A 161 -57.19 -25.63 1.91
C GLY A 161 -56.29 -26.30 0.85
N CYS A 162 -56.75 -27.39 0.24
CA CYS A 162 -56.07 -28.03 -0.90
C CYS A 162 -56.56 -27.43 -2.22
N CYS A 163 -55.72 -27.41 -3.26
CA CYS A 163 -56.21 -27.08 -4.60
C CYS A 163 -57.10 -28.23 -5.13
N PRO A 164 -58.11 -27.96 -5.99
CA PRO A 164 -58.93 -29.00 -6.59
C PRO A 164 -58.10 -30.01 -7.40
N ASP A 165 -58.63 -31.21 -7.64
CA ASP A 165 -57.93 -32.23 -8.43
C ASP A 165 -57.52 -31.71 -9.81
N GLY A 166 -56.26 -31.95 -10.17
CA GLY A 166 -55.67 -31.45 -11.43
C GLY A 166 -55.14 -30.01 -11.36
N TRP A 167 -55.31 -29.29 -10.25
CA TRP A 167 -54.73 -27.97 -10.02
C TRP A 167 -53.44 -28.07 -9.21
N ARG A 168 -52.46 -27.23 -9.55
CA ARG A 168 -51.17 -27.13 -8.85
C ARG A 168 -51.14 -25.90 -7.96
N ARG A 169 -50.67 -26.06 -6.72
CA ARG A 169 -50.50 -24.97 -5.77
C ARG A 169 -49.16 -24.28 -5.95
N PHE A 170 -49.17 -22.95 -5.93
CA PHE A 170 -47.99 -22.13 -5.70
C PHE A 170 -48.37 -20.88 -4.90
N GLY A 171 -47.70 -20.69 -3.76
CA GLY A 171 -48.11 -19.71 -2.77
C GLY A 171 -49.58 -19.91 -2.35
N SER A 172 -50.33 -18.81 -2.37
CA SER A 172 -51.75 -18.78 -2.04
C SER A 172 -52.67 -18.96 -3.26
N SER A 173 -52.18 -19.53 -4.35
CA SER A 173 -52.94 -19.60 -5.60
C SER A 173 -52.94 -21.02 -6.16
N CYS A 174 -54.02 -21.37 -6.85
CA CYS A 174 -54.17 -22.63 -7.57
C CYS A 174 -54.09 -22.36 -9.07
N TYR A 175 -53.32 -23.17 -9.77
CA TYR A 175 -53.03 -23.03 -11.18
C TYR A 175 -53.44 -24.28 -11.94
N TYR A 176 -54.16 -24.11 -13.04
CA TYR A 176 -54.57 -25.21 -13.90
C TYR A 176 -54.00 -25.01 -15.29
N LEU A 177 -53.28 -26.00 -15.79
CA LEU A 177 -52.78 -26.03 -17.17
C LEU A 177 -53.69 -26.96 -17.98
N SER A 178 -54.41 -26.40 -18.95
CA SER A 178 -55.21 -27.22 -19.86
C SER A 178 -54.33 -27.91 -20.88
N THR A 179 -54.69 -29.13 -21.28
CA THR A 179 -54.07 -29.84 -22.40
C THR A 179 -54.72 -29.51 -23.74
N GLU A 180 -55.82 -28.75 -23.74
CA GLU A 180 -56.55 -28.37 -24.95
C GLU A 180 -55.98 -27.09 -25.56
N SER A 181 -55.77 -27.10 -26.87
CA SER A 181 -55.40 -25.90 -27.63
C SER A 181 -56.66 -25.09 -27.97
N LYS A 182 -56.74 -23.87 -27.45
CA LYS A 182 -57.87 -22.93 -27.67
C LYS A 182 -57.34 -21.56 -28.13
N THR A 183 -58.20 -20.72 -28.71
CA THR A 183 -57.85 -19.30 -28.91
C THR A 183 -57.79 -18.59 -27.55
N TRP A 184 -57.14 -17.41 -27.48
CA TRP A 184 -57.07 -16.64 -26.23
C TRP A 184 -58.45 -16.35 -25.63
N THR A 185 -59.43 -15.97 -26.47
CA THR A 185 -60.79 -15.64 -26.03
C THR A 185 -61.51 -16.85 -25.48
N GLU A 186 -61.44 -18.00 -26.17
CA GLU A 186 -62.00 -19.26 -25.71
C GLU A 186 -61.32 -19.73 -24.43
N SER A 187 -60.01 -19.55 -24.33
CA SER A 187 -59.22 -19.90 -23.16
C SER A 187 -59.64 -19.11 -21.92
N ARG A 188 -59.84 -17.81 -22.07
CA ARG A 188 -60.34 -16.97 -20.98
C ARG A 188 -61.76 -17.34 -20.57
N ALA A 189 -62.63 -17.57 -21.56
CA ALA A 189 -64.00 -18.04 -21.31
C ALA A 189 -64.02 -19.39 -20.57
N ASP A 190 -63.05 -20.26 -20.82
CA ASP A 190 -62.90 -21.55 -20.15
C ASP A 190 -62.47 -21.39 -18.68
N CYS A 191 -61.43 -20.58 -18.41
CA CYS A 191 -60.99 -20.30 -17.04
C CYS A 191 -62.12 -19.67 -16.22
N THR A 192 -62.81 -18.68 -16.78
CA THR A 192 -63.92 -17.99 -16.12
C THR A 192 -65.12 -18.90 -15.85
N ARG A 193 -65.43 -19.83 -16.76
CA ARG A 193 -66.45 -20.86 -16.52
C ARG A 193 -66.08 -21.76 -15.33
N GLY A 194 -64.80 -22.05 -15.15
CA GLY A 194 -64.24 -22.80 -14.03
C GLY A 194 -64.05 -21.99 -12.73
N GLY A 195 -64.49 -20.73 -12.67
CA GLY A 195 -64.32 -19.88 -11.49
C GLY A 195 -62.91 -19.30 -11.31
N ALA A 196 -62.11 -19.30 -12.36
CA ALA A 196 -60.74 -18.76 -12.42
C ALA A 196 -60.62 -17.65 -13.49
N ASP A 197 -59.44 -17.10 -13.71
CA ASP A 197 -59.14 -16.28 -14.90
C ASP A 197 -57.78 -16.70 -15.48
N LEU A 198 -57.39 -16.21 -16.66
CA LEU A 198 -56.05 -16.45 -17.17
C LEU A 198 -54.99 -15.87 -16.23
N VAL A 199 -53.88 -16.58 -16.03
CA VAL A 199 -52.81 -16.14 -15.11
C VAL A 199 -52.24 -14.78 -15.51
N ILE A 200 -52.01 -13.91 -14.52
CA ILE A 200 -51.18 -12.72 -14.68
C ILE A 200 -49.96 -12.94 -13.81
N ILE A 201 -48.79 -12.98 -14.44
CA ILE A 201 -47.52 -13.25 -13.76
C ILE A 201 -47.07 -11.96 -13.05
N ASN A 202 -46.99 -12.01 -11.73
CA ASN A 202 -46.67 -10.86 -10.87
C ASN A 202 -45.29 -10.96 -10.21
N SER A 203 -44.60 -12.10 -10.34
CA SER A 203 -43.28 -12.29 -9.75
C SER A 203 -42.38 -13.20 -10.59
N ARG A 204 -41.06 -13.08 -10.36
CA ARG A 204 -40.08 -13.96 -11.00
C ARG A 204 -40.26 -15.40 -10.56
N GLU A 205 -40.60 -15.62 -9.30
CA GLU A 205 -40.81 -16.92 -8.69
C GLU A 205 -42.03 -17.61 -9.29
N GLU A 206 -43.12 -16.88 -9.50
CA GLU A 206 -44.30 -17.36 -10.23
C GLU A 206 -43.92 -17.74 -11.67
N GLN A 207 -43.17 -16.92 -12.39
CA GLN A 207 -42.71 -17.26 -13.73
C GLN A 207 -41.85 -18.53 -13.76
N VAL A 208 -40.93 -18.69 -12.81
CA VAL A 208 -40.09 -19.90 -12.70
C VAL A 208 -40.94 -21.14 -12.38
N PHE A 209 -41.97 -21.00 -11.54
CA PHE A 209 -42.92 -22.08 -11.25
C PHE A 209 -43.72 -22.48 -12.50
N LEU A 210 -44.25 -21.51 -13.25
CA LEU A 210 -44.99 -21.77 -14.49
C LEU A 210 -44.11 -22.43 -15.56
N ASN A 211 -42.84 -22.04 -15.70
CA ASN A 211 -41.92 -22.68 -16.65
C ASN A 211 -41.61 -24.14 -16.29
N LYS A 212 -41.76 -24.54 -15.02
CA LYS A 212 -41.56 -25.92 -14.58
C LYS A 212 -42.81 -26.78 -14.71
N MET A 213 -43.96 -26.18 -15.00
CA MET A 213 -45.23 -26.89 -15.07
C MET A 213 -45.31 -27.86 -16.24
N GLU A 214 -44.77 -27.49 -17.39
CA GLU A 214 -44.70 -28.36 -18.56
C GLU A 214 -43.54 -27.87 -19.42
N LYS A 215 -42.67 -28.78 -19.84
CA LYS A 215 -41.55 -28.43 -20.69
C LYS A 215 -42.06 -28.17 -22.11
N ASP A 216 -41.56 -27.12 -22.74
CA ASP A 216 -41.78 -26.84 -24.17
C ASP A 216 -43.24 -26.57 -24.58
N VAL A 217 -44.10 -26.16 -23.64
CA VAL A 217 -45.48 -25.76 -23.92
C VAL A 217 -45.65 -24.24 -23.77
N HIS A 218 -46.06 -23.59 -24.85
CA HIS A 218 -46.51 -22.20 -24.82
C HIS A 218 -47.98 -22.13 -24.37
N PHE A 219 -48.29 -21.18 -23.49
CA PHE A 219 -49.65 -21.02 -22.97
C PHE A 219 -50.17 -19.58 -22.97
N TRP A 220 -51.49 -19.43 -23.03
CA TRP A 220 -52.16 -18.15 -22.92
C TRP A 220 -52.12 -17.60 -21.48
N ILE A 221 -51.85 -16.30 -21.36
CA ILE A 221 -51.86 -15.54 -20.10
C ILE A 221 -52.85 -14.37 -20.18
N GLY A 222 -53.23 -13.82 -19.03
CA GLY A 222 -54.28 -12.81 -18.86
C GLY A 222 -53.90 -11.38 -19.25
N LEU A 223 -52.75 -11.16 -19.89
CA LEU A 223 -52.35 -9.83 -20.36
C LEU A 223 -53.25 -9.39 -21.52
N THR A 224 -53.95 -8.27 -21.33
CA THR A 224 -54.73 -7.62 -22.39
C THR A 224 -54.28 -6.17 -22.54
N GLN A 225 -53.99 -5.73 -23.76
CA GLN A 225 -53.75 -4.31 -24.04
C GLN A 225 -55.10 -3.61 -24.25
N ARG A 226 -55.50 -2.78 -23.29
CA ARG A 226 -56.64 -1.87 -23.49
C ARG A 226 -56.13 -0.57 -24.11
N TRP A 227 -56.32 -0.40 -25.41
CA TRP A 227 -55.99 0.84 -26.10
C TRP A 227 -56.92 1.97 -25.62
N LYS A 228 -56.39 2.93 -24.87
CA LYS A 228 -56.99 4.27 -24.78
C LYS A 228 -56.22 5.16 -25.73
N GLY A 229 -56.81 5.45 -26.88
CA GLY A 229 -56.26 6.43 -27.81
C GLY A 229 -56.29 7.82 -27.19
N SER A 230 -55.19 8.25 -26.56
CA SER A 230 -54.90 9.67 -26.47
C SER A 230 -54.33 10.08 -27.82
N GLY A 231 -54.96 11.03 -28.48
CA GLY A 231 -54.69 11.47 -29.86
C GLY A 231 -53.34 12.15 -30.10
N ASN A 232 -52.30 11.79 -29.36
CA ASN A 232 -50.97 12.37 -29.41
C ASN A 232 -49.94 11.41 -28.80
N GLY A 233 -49.61 10.36 -29.55
CA GLY A 233 -48.21 10.02 -29.85
C GLY A 233 -47.23 9.61 -28.76
N TRP A 234 -47.61 9.34 -27.50
CA TRP A 234 -46.68 8.79 -26.50
C TRP A 234 -47.31 7.68 -25.64
N MET A 235 -46.52 6.64 -25.39
CA MET A 235 -46.89 5.44 -24.63
C MET A 235 -46.30 5.52 -23.22
N GLU A 236 -47.15 5.60 -22.19
CA GLU A 236 -46.73 5.39 -20.81
C GLU A 236 -46.76 3.87 -20.53
N GLN A 237 -45.59 3.24 -20.40
CA GLN A 237 -45.47 1.85 -19.95
C GLN A 237 -45.47 1.83 -18.43
N HIS A 238 -46.47 1.17 -17.83
CA HIS A 238 -46.38 0.75 -16.44
C HIS A 238 -46.14 -0.77 -16.38
N HIS A 239 -44.96 -1.09 -15.85
CA HIS A 239 -44.42 -2.38 -15.41
C HIS A 239 -43.83 -3.35 -16.45
N GLN A 240 -42.69 -3.90 -16.03
CA GLN A 240 -41.61 -4.49 -16.79
C GLN A 240 -41.48 -5.96 -16.44
N GLN A 241 -41.25 -6.84 -17.43
CA GLN A 241 -40.25 -7.89 -17.27
C GLN A 241 -39.67 -8.40 -18.59
N ARG A 242 -38.36 -8.63 -18.56
CA ARG A 242 -37.45 -9.05 -19.65
C ARG A 242 -37.35 -10.58 -19.62
N SER A 243 -37.65 -11.24 -20.73
CA SER A 243 -37.44 -12.68 -20.91
C SER A 243 -35.96 -12.99 -21.11
N GLY A 244 -35.48 -14.06 -20.49
CA GLY A 244 -34.25 -14.73 -20.93
C GLY A 244 -34.50 -15.42 -22.26
N GLU A 245 -33.51 -15.33 -23.14
CA GLU A 245 -33.36 -16.03 -24.42
C GLU A 245 -33.43 -17.56 -24.19
N GLU A 246 -34.03 -18.39 -25.05
CA GLU A 246 -33.71 -18.61 -26.46
C GLU A 246 -34.95 -18.70 -27.37
N GLU A 247 -34.78 -18.19 -28.59
CA GLU A 247 -35.58 -18.36 -29.82
C GLU A 247 -37.09 -18.68 -29.72
N SER A 248 -37.87 -17.66 -29.41
CA SER A 248 -39.21 -17.49 -29.97
C SER A 248 -39.42 -16.01 -30.25
N GLN A 249 -39.36 -15.64 -31.53
CA GLN A 249 -39.37 -14.26 -31.98
C GLN A 249 -40.59 -13.50 -31.45
N ILE A 250 -40.35 -12.39 -30.75
CA ILE A 250 -41.37 -11.34 -30.54
C ILE A 250 -41.61 -10.69 -31.90
N MET A 251 -42.55 -11.22 -32.68
CA MET A 251 -42.95 -10.59 -33.94
C MET A 251 -44.00 -9.51 -33.66
N LEU A 252 -43.57 -8.24 -33.66
CA LEU A 252 -44.45 -7.07 -33.64
C LEU A 252 -45.14 -6.88 -35.00
N MET A 253 -46.11 -7.74 -35.33
CA MET A 253 -47.07 -7.48 -36.41
C MET A 253 -48.28 -6.76 -35.81
N GLY A 254 -48.23 -5.42 -35.76
CA GLY A 254 -49.38 -4.59 -35.40
C GLY A 254 -49.97 -4.83 -34.00
N ARG A 255 -49.45 -4.13 -32.98
CA ARG A 255 -50.07 -3.87 -31.66
C ARG A 255 -50.83 -5.05 -31.01
N ARG A 256 -50.28 -6.26 -31.08
CA ARG A 256 -50.67 -7.37 -30.21
C ARG A 256 -49.40 -8.17 -29.90
N ILE A 257 -49.14 -8.42 -28.63
CA ILE A 257 -48.19 -9.48 -28.24
C ILE A 257 -48.96 -10.78 -28.42
N VAL A 258 -48.86 -11.39 -29.61
CA VAL A 258 -49.48 -12.68 -29.90
C VAL A 258 -48.35 -13.69 -30.00
N TRP A 259 -48.27 -14.58 -29.01
CA TRP A 259 -47.54 -15.82 -29.18
C TRP A 259 -48.40 -16.71 -30.07
N PHE A 260 -47.95 -16.99 -31.30
CA PHE A 260 -48.58 -18.01 -32.14
C PHE A 260 -47.99 -19.35 -31.75
N SER A 261 -48.64 -20.01 -30.79
CA SER A 261 -48.68 -21.46 -30.77
C SER A 261 -50.13 -21.84 -30.55
N THR A 262 -50.55 -22.97 -31.10
CA THR A 262 -51.76 -23.70 -30.68
C THR A 262 -51.56 -24.10 -29.22
N GLY A 263 -51.72 -23.13 -28.33
CA GLY A 263 -51.24 -23.20 -26.97
C GLY A 263 -52.32 -23.66 -26.03
N SER A 264 -51.91 -24.52 -25.10
CA SER A 264 -52.58 -24.74 -23.83
C SER A 264 -52.93 -23.41 -23.15
N LEU A 265 -53.92 -23.40 -22.25
CA LEU A 265 -54.19 -22.24 -21.40
C LEU A 265 -53.71 -22.52 -19.97
N ILE A 266 -53.40 -21.46 -19.24
CA ILE A 266 -53.17 -21.57 -17.80
C ILE A 266 -54.13 -20.65 -17.03
N CYS A 267 -54.99 -21.27 -16.21
CA CYS A 267 -55.91 -20.58 -15.33
C CYS A 267 -55.26 -20.36 -13.97
N LEU A 268 -55.54 -19.19 -13.39
CA LEU A 268 -55.26 -18.80 -12.03
C LEU A 268 -56.59 -18.67 -11.28
N GLY A 269 -56.77 -19.49 -10.25
CA GLY A 269 -57.95 -19.50 -9.40
C GLY A 269 -57.58 -19.50 -7.93
N THR A 270 -58.52 -19.08 -7.09
CA THR A 270 -58.44 -19.31 -5.65
C THR A 270 -59.10 -20.66 -5.38
N GLY A 271 -58.34 -21.62 -4.85
CA GLY A 271 -58.92 -22.90 -4.41
C GLY A 271 -59.99 -22.62 -3.36
N LYS A 272 -61.15 -23.27 -3.49
CA LYS A 272 -62.19 -23.30 -2.45
C LYS A 272 -62.17 -24.65 -1.77
#